data_AF-A0A5S4G101-F1
#
_entry.id   AF-A0A5S4G101-F1
#
_cell.length_a   1.000
_cell.length_b   1.000
_cell.length_c   1.000
_cell.angle_alpha   90.00
_cell.angle_beta   90.00
_cell.angle_gamma   90.00
#
_symmetry.space_group_name_H-M   'P 1'
#
loop_
_entity.id
_entity.type
_entity.pdbx_description
1 polymer ?
#
loop_
_entity_poly.entity_id
_entity_poly.type
_entity_poly.pdbx_seq_one_letter_code
_entity_poly.pdbx_strand_id
1 'polypeptide(L)'
;MVGAALSAADRAGMTVYLGLQVNDIWNFTTTASQSPMAAFYKKVADHLHALTPGKPVVVSPFFNTAGGLTTAQWQSMWTTILTTSPIDVIALQDGVGAGHATALWADTETFNLDFQPMGTKGIVADMVAVQPYVSSYWSFSYDHYQSPLQVAAIHDQTYRDYLATGAVESTAPTAPAGLTATAFTDAGLDPSTAYAYTVRAFDAAGNQSAASGSASATTPAAPNNPVNLAAGRSYTVSLAASSSYPDSGGELTNGTYGTPSYGDAAWQGRNTGSPYSITVDLGSQKLIKEPRSDWLQTRSVYIFLPKKVTYEVSANGSSFTTAGSVAAPAVGDADQSRGYRLLGLNTTARYVRITVEPAGSAPPHRLRPKGATGTLRQAAPAGWTGGPGARRAGTGRSGRPRAAGRAGGRRPGRTSAREESGRPGPGGWWRSGRPSTRGDGRPRARL
;
A
#
# COMPACT_ATOMS: atom_id res chain seq x y z
N MET A 1 35.67 -17.00 -0.90
CA MET A 1 36.27 -18.16 -1.60
C MET A 1 36.52 -17.76 -3.04
N VAL A 2 37.72 -17.30 -3.38
CA VAL A 2 38.17 -17.05 -4.76
C VAL A 2 39.65 -17.41 -4.76
N GLY A 3 40.10 -18.32 -5.64
CA GLY A 3 41.50 -18.80 -5.63
C GLY A 3 41.71 -20.32 -5.61
N ALA A 4 40.88 -21.08 -6.32
CA ALA A 4 41.16 -22.47 -6.69
C ALA A 4 40.56 -22.76 -8.08
N ALA A 5 41.16 -23.70 -8.82
CA ALA A 5 40.65 -24.24 -10.09
C ALA A 5 40.51 -23.28 -11.30
N LEU A 6 41.43 -22.32 -11.48
CA LEU A 6 41.72 -21.71 -12.80
C LEU A 6 43.22 -21.74 -13.08
N SER A 7 43.60 -22.29 -14.22
CA SER A 7 44.98 -22.47 -14.68
C SER A 7 45.62 -21.14 -15.09
N ALA A 8 46.92 -21.17 -15.42
CA ALA A 8 47.61 -20.00 -15.99
C ALA A 8 47.10 -19.62 -17.39
N ALA A 9 46.59 -20.59 -18.17
CA ALA A 9 46.04 -20.35 -19.50
C ALA A 9 44.66 -19.65 -19.42
N ASP A 10 43.79 -20.08 -18.52
CA ASP A 10 42.44 -19.51 -18.37
C ASP A 10 42.48 -18.01 -18.00
N ARG A 11 43.51 -17.62 -17.24
CA ARG A 11 43.76 -16.22 -16.83
C ARG A 11 44.26 -15.33 -17.96
N ALA A 12 44.79 -15.88 -19.05
CA ALA A 12 45.42 -15.10 -20.11
C ALA A 12 44.42 -14.18 -20.84
N GLY A 13 43.14 -14.54 -20.87
CA GLY A 13 42.08 -13.73 -21.50
C GLY A 13 41.32 -12.77 -20.57
N MET A 14 41.27 -13.05 -19.26
CA MET A 14 40.24 -12.45 -18.38
C MET A 14 40.60 -11.07 -17.82
N THR A 15 39.62 -10.16 -17.83
CA THR A 15 39.50 -9.01 -16.91
C THR A 15 38.94 -9.49 -15.58
N VAL A 16 39.36 -8.91 -14.45
CA VAL A 16 38.91 -9.37 -13.13
C VAL A 16 37.80 -8.48 -12.59
N TYR A 17 36.56 -8.96 -12.66
CA TYR A 17 35.44 -8.33 -11.96
C TYR A 17 35.42 -8.71 -10.48
N LEU A 18 35.50 -7.71 -9.61
CA LEU A 18 35.30 -7.85 -8.18
C LEU A 18 33.83 -7.58 -7.83
N GLY A 19 33.00 -8.63 -7.89
CA GLY A 19 31.56 -8.61 -7.58
C GLY A 19 31.17 -8.33 -6.12
N LEU A 20 32.01 -7.61 -5.38
CA LEU A 20 31.71 -7.08 -4.06
C LEU A 20 31.23 -5.63 -4.22
N GLN A 21 29.94 -5.51 -4.58
CA GLN A 21 29.27 -4.24 -4.81
C GLN A 21 29.30 -3.36 -3.55
N VAL A 22 29.45 -2.05 -3.75
CA VAL A 22 29.41 -1.04 -2.67
C VAL A 22 28.43 0.06 -3.05
N ASN A 23 27.64 0.46 -2.06
CA ASN A 23 26.63 1.51 -2.14
C ASN A 23 26.88 2.61 -1.09
N ASP A 24 26.11 3.67 -1.19
CA ASP A 24 26.26 4.95 -0.50
C ASP A 24 25.70 4.97 0.94
N ILE A 25 25.96 3.91 1.72
CA ILE A 25 25.48 3.83 3.10
C ILE A 25 26.03 5.00 3.95
N TRP A 26 25.14 5.63 4.72
CA TRP A 26 25.37 6.76 5.65
C TRP A 26 26.56 6.63 6.62
N ASN A 27 27.11 5.44 6.79
CA ASN A 27 28.26 5.16 7.65
C ASN A 27 29.57 5.75 7.11
N PHE A 28 29.69 5.99 5.80
CA PHE A 28 30.95 6.40 5.14
C PHE A 28 31.12 7.91 4.97
N THR A 29 30.61 8.72 5.90
CA THR A 29 30.57 10.19 5.81
C THR A 29 31.89 10.90 6.12
N THR A 30 32.92 10.20 6.61
CA THR A 30 34.23 10.76 6.98
C THR A 30 35.39 9.89 6.51
N THR A 31 36.59 10.46 6.33
CA THR A 31 37.80 9.69 5.96
C THR A 31 38.07 8.52 6.92
N ALA A 32 37.91 8.73 8.23
CA ALA A 32 38.08 7.68 9.24
C ALA A 32 37.12 6.49 9.05
N SER A 33 35.87 6.75 8.66
CA SER A 33 34.92 5.70 8.29
C SER A 33 35.16 5.06 6.93
N GLN A 34 35.85 5.76 6.01
CA GLN A 34 36.16 5.29 4.66
C GLN A 34 37.43 4.42 4.61
N SER A 35 38.41 4.68 5.51
CA SER A 35 39.69 3.95 5.57
C SER A 35 39.57 2.41 5.64
N PRO A 36 38.61 1.79 6.35
CA PRO A 36 38.45 0.33 6.34
C PRO A 36 38.06 -0.22 4.96
N MET A 37 37.21 0.49 4.21
CA MET A 37 36.80 0.09 2.86
C MET A 37 37.95 0.27 1.86
N ALA A 38 38.67 1.39 1.96
CA ALA A 38 39.89 1.65 1.20
C ALA A 38 40.97 0.56 1.43
N ALA A 39 41.25 0.22 2.68
CA ALA A 39 42.21 -0.83 3.04
C ALA A 39 41.75 -2.23 2.58
N PHE A 40 40.44 -2.51 2.59
CA PHE A 40 39.88 -3.73 2.04
C PHE A 40 40.10 -3.82 0.53
N TYR A 41 39.65 -2.81 -0.24
CA TYR A 41 39.84 -2.78 -1.68
C TYR A 41 41.31 -2.83 -2.08
N LYS A 42 42.20 -2.12 -1.36
CA LYS A 42 43.64 -2.21 -1.61
C LYS A 42 44.14 -3.64 -1.47
N LYS A 43 43.87 -4.29 -0.34
CA LYS A 43 44.32 -5.66 -0.06
C LYS A 43 43.80 -6.68 -1.10
N VAL A 44 42.57 -6.50 -1.59
CA VAL A 44 42.01 -7.38 -2.62
C VAL A 44 42.64 -7.09 -3.99
N ALA A 45 42.70 -5.83 -4.42
CA ALA A 45 43.24 -5.47 -5.73
C ALA A 45 44.75 -5.76 -5.84
N ASP A 46 45.54 -5.47 -4.81
CA ASP A 46 46.96 -5.88 -4.69
C ASP A 46 47.12 -7.39 -4.96
N HIS A 47 46.24 -8.21 -4.38
CA HIS A 47 46.26 -9.66 -4.53
C HIS A 47 45.82 -10.12 -5.93
N LEU A 48 44.82 -9.45 -6.52
CA LEU A 48 44.36 -9.74 -7.88
C LEU A 48 45.43 -9.39 -8.92
N HIS A 49 46.04 -8.21 -8.85
CA HIS A 49 47.17 -7.84 -9.72
C HIS A 49 48.35 -8.81 -9.59
N ALA A 50 48.62 -9.33 -8.39
CA ALA A 50 49.65 -10.38 -8.19
C ALA A 50 49.26 -11.74 -8.80
N LEU A 51 47.97 -12.08 -8.84
CA LEU A 51 47.45 -13.34 -9.43
C LEU A 51 47.21 -13.27 -10.95
N THR A 52 47.02 -12.06 -11.49
CA THR A 52 46.79 -11.76 -12.91
C THR A 52 47.50 -10.45 -13.31
N PRO A 53 48.84 -10.47 -13.46
CA PRO A 53 49.61 -9.27 -13.82
C PRO A 53 49.15 -8.66 -15.15
N GLY A 54 48.98 -7.33 -15.17
CA GLY A 54 48.52 -6.59 -16.36
C GLY A 54 47.05 -6.79 -16.74
N LYS A 55 46.23 -7.39 -15.86
CA LYS A 55 44.77 -7.45 -16.03
C LYS A 55 44.08 -6.39 -15.16
N PRO A 56 43.12 -5.63 -15.70
CA PRO A 56 42.41 -4.63 -14.91
C PRO A 56 41.47 -5.28 -13.88
N VAL A 57 41.42 -4.67 -12.71
CA VAL A 57 40.46 -4.93 -11.63
C VAL A 57 39.30 -3.94 -11.77
N VAL A 58 38.09 -4.48 -11.90
CA VAL A 58 36.85 -3.71 -12.14
C VAL A 58 35.91 -3.87 -10.95
N VAL A 59 35.28 -2.78 -10.51
CA VAL A 59 34.18 -2.78 -9.54
C VAL A 59 32.91 -2.18 -10.14
N SER A 60 31.75 -2.71 -9.76
CA SER A 60 30.42 -2.14 -10.09
C SER A 60 29.72 -1.68 -8.81
N PRO A 61 29.76 -0.36 -8.51
CA PRO A 61 29.06 0.24 -7.37
C PRO A 61 27.76 0.96 -7.80
N PHE A 62 26.90 1.25 -6.82
CA PHE A 62 25.58 1.88 -6.98
C PHE A 62 25.41 3.14 -6.13
N PHE A 63 24.59 4.10 -6.56
CA PHE A 63 24.34 5.36 -5.83
C PHE A 63 22.84 5.68 -5.65
N ASN A 64 22.36 5.68 -4.40
CA ASN A 64 20.96 5.82 -4.06
C ASN A 64 20.53 7.27 -3.73
N THR A 65 20.07 8.00 -4.75
CA THR A 65 19.51 9.35 -4.60
C THR A 65 18.35 9.48 -3.59
N ALA A 66 17.69 8.37 -3.21
CA ALA A 66 16.57 8.37 -2.27
C ALA A 66 16.97 8.10 -0.80
N GLY A 67 18.24 7.79 -0.49
CA GLY A 67 18.66 7.58 0.90
C GLY A 67 20.05 7.03 1.12
N GLY A 68 21.06 7.91 1.06
CA GLY A 68 22.45 7.58 1.39
C GLY A 68 23.32 8.84 1.46
N LEU A 69 24.62 8.71 1.14
CA LEU A 69 25.55 9.84 1.10
C LEU A 69 25.07 10.91 0.11
N THR A 70 25.26 12.19 0.44
CA THR A 70 25.13 13.25 -0.57
C THR A 70 26.18 13.06 -1.68
N THR A 71 25.93 13.57 -2.89
CA THR A 71 26.87 13.43 -4.03
C THR A 71 28.29 13.87 -3.70
N ALA A 72 28.46 14.92 -2.88
CA ALA A 72 29.77 15.39 -2.41
C ALA A 72 30.44 14.41 -1.42
N GLN A 73 29.67 13.75 -0.56
CA GLN A 73 30.18 12.71 0.35
C GLN A 73 30.51 11.40 -0.38
N TRP A 74 29.70 11.02 -1.38
CA TRP A 74 29.98 9.91 -2.30
C TRP A 74 31.27 10.16 -3.08
N GLN A 75 31.43 11.37 -3.64
CA GLN A 75 32.67 11.81 -4.28
C GLN A 75 33.86 11.75 -3.30
N SER A 76 33.71 12.21 -2.06
CA SER A 76 34.76 12.14 -1.04
C SER A 76 35.16 10.68 -0.74
N MET A 77 34.19 9.77 -0.64
CA MET A 77 34.43 8.35 -0.39
C MET A 77 35.21 7.72 -1.55
N TRP A 78 34.76 7.87 -2.80
CA TRP A 78 35.44 7.28 -3.94
C TRP A 78 36.81 7.90 -4.19
N THR A 79 36.97 9.21 -3.99
CA THR A 79 38.30 9.85 -3.99
C THR A 79 39.24 9.17 -3.00
N THR A 80 38.79 8.90 -1.76
CA THR A 80 39.60 8.24 -0.73
C THR A 80 39.91 6.77 -1.05
N ILE A 81 38.94 6.01 -1.58
CA ILE A 81 39.15 4.60 -1.97
C ILE A 81 40.12 4.49 -3.16
N LEU A 82 39.91 5.28 -4.21
CA LEU A 82 40.67 5.19 -5.47
C LEU A 82 42.09 5.71 -5.34
N THR A 83 42.34 6.74 -4.52
CA THR A 83 43.71 7.23 -4.26
C THR A 83 44.55 6.28 -3.40
N THR A 84 43.97 5.21 -2.85
CA THR A 84 44.64 4.29 -1.92
C THR A 84 44.55 2.81 -2.29
N SER A 85 43.73 2.44 -3.29
CA SER A 85 43.58 1.07 -3.79
C SER A 85 43.80 1.02 -5.32
N PRO A 86 44.51 0.01 -5.85
CA PRO A 86 44.79 -0.08 -7.29
C PRO A 86 43.58 -0.68 -8.04
N ILE A 87 42.46 0.04 -8.04
CA ILE A 87 41.30 -0.25 -8.88
C ILE A 87 41.50 0.45 -10.23
N ASP A 88 41.56 -0.31 -11.31
CA ASP A 88 41.81 0.24 -12.64
C ASP A 88 40.55 0.88 -13.23
N VAL A 89 39.38 0.27 -12.99
CA VAL A 89 38.09 0.66 -13.60
C VAL A 89 36.96 0.68 -12.59
N ILE A 90 36.16 1.75 -12.61
CA ILE A 90 34.82 1.77 -12.04
C ILE A 90 33.81 1.63 -13.18
N ALA A 91 32.82 0.75 -13.02
CA ALA A 91 31.68 0.61 -13.92
C ALA A 91 30.38 0.86 -13.12
N LEU A 92 29.89 2.09 -13.04
CA LEU A 92 28.76 2.43 -12.17
C LEU A 92 27.42 1.96 -12.72
N GLN A 93 26.60 1.37 -11.86
CA GLN A 93 25.17 1.18 -12.11
C GLN A 93 24.48 2.55 -12.25
N ASP A 94 23.62 2.68 -13.24
CA ASP A 94 22.72 3.82 -13.49
C ASP A 94 23.34 5.22 -13.65
N GLY A 95 24.67 5.37 -13.79
CA GLY A 95 25.21 6.72 -13.94
C GLY A 95 26.72 6.92 -13.90
N VAL A 96 27.09 8.11 -13.42
CA VAL A 96 28.43 8.70 -13.46
C VAL A 96 28.89 9.04 -12.04
N GLY A 97 30.19 8.92 -11.77
CA GLY A 97 30.74 9.10 -10.43
C GLY A 97 32.18 9.62 -10.43
N ALA A 98 32.77 9.67 -9.24
CA ALA A 98 34.04 10.35 -9.01
C ALA A 98 35.27 9.50 -9.36
N GLY A 99 36.29 10.15 -9.94
CA GLY A 99 37.62 9.58 -10.12
C GLY A 99 38.44 9.49 -8.83
N HIS A 100 39.69 9.01 -8.86
CA HIS A 100 40.49 8.62 -10.03
C HIS A 100 40.47 7.11 -10.30
N ALA A 101 39.68 6.65 -11.26
CA ALA A 101 39.93 5.38 -11.96
C ALA A 101 40.72 5.66 -13.25
N THR A 102 41.44 4.68 -13.79
CA THR A 102 42.15 4.84 -15.08
C THR A 102 41.20 4.83 -16.29
N ALA A 103 40.05 4.17 -16.13
CA ALA A 103 38.91 4.29 -17.01
C ALA A 103 37.61 4.33 -16.19
N LEU A 104 36.61 5.06 -16.68
CA LEU A 104 35.25 5.03 -16.16
C LEU A 104 34.36 4.35 -17.19
N TRP A 105 33.64 3.32 -16.79
CA TRP A 105 32.64 2.61 -17.60
C TRP A 105 31.24 2.86 -17.02
N ALA A 106 30.20 2.54 -17.78
CA ALA A 106 28.84 2.41 -17.27
C ALA A 106 28.43 0.94 -17.15
N ASP A 107 27.70 0.61 -16.08
CA ASP A 107 26.89 -0.59 -15.94
C ASP A 107 25.45 -0.23 -16.28
N THR A 108 25.11 -0.39 -17.55
CA THR A 108 23.81 -0.02 -18.08
C THR A 108 22.80 -1.09 -17.70
N GLU A 109 21.97 -0.80 -16.70
CA GLU A 109 20.88 -1.69 -16.31
C GLU A 109 19.87 -1.84 -17.46
N THR A 110 19.53 -3.09 -17.80
CA THR A 110 18.60 -3.42 -18.90
C THR A 110 17.16 -3.60 -18.42
N PHE A 111 16.85 -3.05 -17.24
CA PHE A 111 15.56 -3.11 -16.56
C PHE A 111 15.20 -1.74 -15.97
N ASN A 112 13.94 -1.58 -15.54
CA ASN A 112 13.44 -0.34 -14.93
C ASN A 112 13.25 -0.46 -13.40
N LEU A 113 12.92 0.65 -12.74
CA LEU A 113 12.76 0.71 -11.27
C LEU A 113 11.64 -0.19 -10.68
N ASP A 114 10.80 -0.81 -11.51
CA ASP A 114 9.83 -1.85 -11.12
C ASP A 114 10.35 -3.28 -11.41
N PHE A 115 11.66 -3.44 -11.67
CA PHE A 115 12.37 -4.66 -12.07
C PHE A 115 11.82 -5.33 -13.34
N GLN A 116 11.26 -4.54 -14.26
CA GLN A 116 10.75 -5.04 -15.55
C GLN A 116 11.74 -4.74 -16.70
N PRO A 117 11.82 -5.61 -17.72
CA PRO A 117 12.64 -5.41 -18.92
C PRO A 117 12.53 -4.01 -19.53
N MET A 118 13.67 -3.36 -19.78
CA MET A 118 13.71 -2.08 -20.49
C MET A 118 13.72 -2.32 -22.00
N GLY A 119 13.01 -1.49 -22.76
CA GLY A 119 13.11 -1.46 -24.21
C GLY A 119 14.42 -0.78 -24.66
N THR A 120 14.99 -1.21 -25.79
CA THR A 120 16.29 -0.73 -26.30
C THR A 120 16.40 0.79 -26.39
N LYS A 121 15.30 1.48 -26.71
CA LYS A 121 15.22 2.96 -26.74
C LYS A 121 15.50 3.64 -25.39
N GLY A 122 15.17 3.01 -24.27
CA GLY A 122 15.53 3.52 -22.94
C GLY A 122 17.01 3.30 -22.65
N ILE A 123 17.47 2.06 -22.84
CA ILE A 123 18.87 1.64 -22.65
C ILE A 123 19.82 2.58 -23.42
N VAL A 124 19.51 2.88 -24.69
CA VAL A 124 20.29 3.80 -25.53
C VAL A 124 20.19 5.26 -25.06
N ALA A 125 19.07 5.70 -24.49
CA ALA A 125 18.95 7.05 -23.94
C ALA A 125 19.83 7.23 -22.69
N ASP A 126 19.87 6.22 -21.82
CA ASP A 126 20.72 6.22 -20.62
C ASP A 126 22.21 6.12 -20.99
N MET A 127 22.56 5.28 -21.97
CA MET A 127 23.91 5.26 -22.56
C MET A 127 24.32 6.63 -23.11
N VAL A 128 23.46 7.30 -23.89
CA VAL A 128 23.74 8.64 -24.45
C VAL A 128 23.86 9.70 -23.34
N ALA A 129 23.11 9.58 -22.24
CA ALA A 129 23.21 10.50 -21.11
C ALA A 129 24.57 10.40 -20.38
N VAL A 130 25.15 9.20 -20.28
CA VAL A 130 26.46 8.98 -19.63
C VAL A 130 27.66 9.05 -20.60
N GLN A 131 27.42 8.99 -21.91
CA GLN A 131 28.44 9.00 -22.98
C GLN A 131 29.53 10.07 -22.85
N PRO A 132 29.27 11.33 -22.42
CA PRO A 132 30.31 12.34 -22.27
C PRO A 132 31.34 12.05 -21.15
N TYR A 133 31.07 11.04 -20.31
CA TYR A 133 31.81 10.77 -19.08
C TYR A 133 32.45 9.37 -19.03
N VAL A 134 31.95 8.41 -19.83
CA VAL A 134 32.41 7.01 -19.82
C VAL A 134 33.14 6.63 -21.10
N SER A 135 34.11 5.72 -20.97
CA SER A 135 34.94 5.22 -22.07
C SER A 135 34.49 3.85 -22.62
N SER A 136 33.61 3.15 -21.92
CA SER A 136 33.00 1.88 -22.36
C SER A 136 31.72 1.59 -21.58
N TYR A 137 31.01 0.54 -22.00
CA TYR A 137 29.78 0.04 -21.38
C TYR A 137 29.87 -1.47 -21.18
N TRP A 138 29.24 -1.94 -20.11
CA TRP A 138 28.71 -3.31 -20.00
C TRP A 138 27.29 -3.22 -19.41
N SER A 139 26.62 -4.34 -19.12
CA SER A 139 25.19 -4.29 -18.78
C SER A 139 24.72 -5.41 -17.84
N PHE A 140 23.96 -5.05 -16.81
CA PHE A 140 23.22 -5.98 -15.96
C PHE A 140 21.72 -6.04 -16.37
N SER A 141 21.18 -7.14 -16.88
CA SER A 141 21.85 -8.32 -17.44
C SER A 141 21.04 -8.85 -18.62
N TYR A 142 21.72 -9.41 -19.63
CA TYR A 142 21.05 -9.88 -20.85
C TYR A 142 20.12 -11.06 -20.58
N ASP A 143 20.55 -12.02 -19.77
CA ASP A 143 19.83 -13.26 -19.47
C ASP A 143 18.50 -13.04 -18.72
N HIS A 144 18.46 -12.11 -17.77
CA HIS A 144 17.24 -11.78 -17.02
C HIS A 144 16.27 -10.88 -17.79
N TYR A 145 16.77 -9.92 -18.57
CA TYR A 145 15.94 -8.79 -19.02
C TYR A 145 15.91 -8.53 -20.53
N GLN A 146 16.69 -9.24 -21.35
CA GLN A 146 16.65 -9.09 -22.82
C GLN A 146 16.45 -10.43 -23.55
N SER A 147 16.98 -11.53 -23.00
CA SER A 147 16.99 -12.87 -23.58
C SER A 147 15.59 -13.41 -23.95
N PRO A 148 15.39 -13.92 -25.18
CA PRO A 148 14.09 -14.43 -25.65
C PRO A 148 13.68 -15.75 -24.96
N LEU A 149 14.54 -16.31 -24.11
CA LEU A 149 14.23 -17.49 -23.28
C LEU A 149 13.60 -17.11 -21.93
N GLN A 150 13.63 -15.84 -21.54
CA GLN A 150 13.21 -15.34 -20.23
C GLN A 150 12.21 -14.18 -20.33
N VAL A 151 12.29 -13.36 -21.38
CA VAL A 151 11.41 -12.21 -21.64
C VAL A 151 10.82 -12.26 -23.04
N ALA A 152 9.93 -11.33 -23.36
CA ALA A 152 9.37 -11.22 -24.71
C ALA A 152 10.50 -11.02 -25.75
N ALA A 153 10.52 -11.86 -26.79
CA ALA A 153 11.58 -11.87 -27.81
C ALA A 153 11.78 -10.54 -28.58
N ILE A 154 10.86 -9.59 -28.40
CA ILE A 154 11.00 -8.22 -28.92
C ILE A 154 12.21 -7.47 -28.34
N HIS A 155 12.59 -7.68 -27.08
CA HIS A 155 13.72 -6.96 -26.46
C HIS A 155 15.06 -7.34 -27.12
N ASP A 156 15.34 -8.64 -27.20
CA ASP A 156 16.45 -9.21 -27.97
C ASP A 156 16.43 -8.80 -29.45
N GLN A 157 15.25 -8.73 -30.07
CA GLN A 157 15.12 -8.31 -31.46
C GLN A 157 15.44 -6.83 -31.68
N THR A 158 14.85 -5.91 -30.92
CA THR A 158 15.13 -4.46 -31.04
C THR A 158 16.57 -4.15 -30.66
N TYR A 159 17.18 -4.92 -29.74
CA TYR A 159 18.60 -4.80 -29.42
C TYR A 159 19.49 -5.22 -30.60
N ARG A 160 19.20 -6.33 -31.29
CA ARG A 160 19.90 -6.71 -32.52
C ARG A 160 19.70 -5.70 -33.65
N ASP A 161 18.50 -5.19 -33.84
CA ASP A 161 18.20 -4.22 -34.89
C ASP A 161 18.91 -2.88 -34.63
N TYR A 162 19.03 -2.46 -33.37
CA TYR A 162 19.89 -1.34 -32.98
C TYR A 162 21.37 -1.62 -33.28
N LEU A 163 21.91 -2.79 -32.91
CA LEU A 163 23.30 -3.16 -33.22
C LEU A 163 23.59 -3.21 -34.73
N ALA A 164 22.60 -3.56 -35.55
CA ALA A 164 22.74 -3.63 -37.00
C ALA A 164 22.62 -2.27 -37.72
N THR A 165 21.93 -1.29 -37.11
CA THR A 165 21.57 -0.01 -37.76
C THR A 165 22.17 1.24 -37.10
N GLY A 166 22.58 1.15 -35.83
CA GLY A 166 22.92 2.31 -34.99
C GLY A 166 21.72 3.19 -34.61
N ALA A 167 20.48 2.73 -34.86
CA ALA A 167 19.26 3.52 -34.66
C ALA A 167 18.23 2.79 -33.81
N VAL A 168 17.50 3.55 -32.99
CA VAL A 168 16.33 3.07 -32.22
C VAL A 168 15.04 3.55 -32.87
N GLU A 169 13.90 2.96 -32.49
CA GLU A 169 12.61 3.18 -33.13
C GLU A 169 12.18 4.65 -33.05
N SER A 170 12.15 5.34 -34.19
CA SER A 170 11.74 6.74 -34.29
C SER A 170 10.22 6.90 -34.39
N THR A 171 9.55 5.97 -35.07
CA THR A 171 8.09 5.86 -35.15
C THR A 171 7.52 5.20 -33.90
N ALA A 172 6.44 5.76 -33.35
CA ALA A 172 5.62 5.05 -32.36
C ALA A 172 4.96 3.81 -32.99
N PRO A 173 4.79 2.70 -32.25
CA PRO A 173 4.04 1.55 -32.75
C PRO A 173 2.60 1.95 -33.06
N THR A 174 2.07 1.44 -34.17
CA THR A 174 0.67 1.67 -34.58
C THR A 174 -0.29 1.22 -33.48
N ALA A 175 -1.30 2.03 -33.18
CA ALA A 175 -2.33 1.68 -32.20
C ALA A 175 -2.95 0.30 -32.53
N PRO A 176 -3.00 -0.65 -31.57
CA PRO A 176 -3.47 -2.01 -31.86
C PRO A 176 -4.89 -2.03 -32.43
N ALA A 177 -5.07 -2.69 -33.57
CA ALA A 177 -6.39 -2.98 -34.12
C ALA A 177 -7.08 -4.08 -33.31
N GLY A 178 -8.40 -4.02 -33.19
CA GLY A 178 -9.19 -5.05 -32.49
C GLY A 178 -9.24 -4.94 -30.96
N LEU A 179 -8.88 -3.79 -30.38
CA LEU A 179 -9.00 -3.52 -28.93
C LEU A 179 -10.44 -3.70 -28.43
N THR A 180 -10.69 -4.79 -27.69
CA THR A 180 -11.94 -5.03 -26.96
C THR A 180 -11.83 -4.54 -25.52
N ALA A 181 -12.55 -3.48 -25.18
CA ALA A 181 -12.62 -3.00 -23.80
C ALA A 181 -13.53 -3.92 -22.97
N THR A 182 -12.97 -4.64 -21.99
CA THR A 182 -13.74 -5.37 -20.99
C THR A 182 -14.37 -4.40 -19.98
N ALA A 183 -15.69 -4.44 -19.84
CA ALA A 183 -16.39 -3.67 -18.82
C ALA A 183 -16.16 -4.28 -17.43
N PHE A 184 -15.57 -3.51 -16.52
CA PHE A 184 -15.46 -3.87 -15.10
C PHE A 184 -16.54 -3.16 -14.29
N THR A 185 -17.21 -3.90 -13.40
CA THR A 185 -18.18 -3.36 -12.45
C THR A 185 -17.57 -3.31 -11.06
N ASP A 186 -17.14 -2.13 -10.62
CA ASP A 186 -16.74 -1.91 -9.24
C ASP A 186 -17.98 -1.92 -8.31
N ALA A 187 -17.87 -2.60 -7.17
CA ALA A 187 -19.02 -3.00 -6.36
C ALA A 187 -18.70 -3.05 -4.86
N GLY A 188 -19.72 -2.84 -4.03
CA GLY A 188 -19.56 -2.72 -2.57
C GLY A 188 -19.10 -1.33 -2.10
N LEU A 189 -19.15 -0.33 -3.00
CA LEU A 189 -18.81 1.06 -2.75
C LEU A 189 -19.79 1.77 -1.79
N ASP A 190 -19.29 2.79 -1.10
CA ASP A 190 -20.11 3.63 -0.22
C ASP A 190 -21.04 4.55 -1.06
N PRO A 191 -22.27 4.84 -0.57
CA PRO A 191 -23.26 5.63 -1.30
C PRO A 191 -23.01 7.15 -1.21
N SER A 192 -23.37 7.89 -2.26
CA SER A 192 -23.10 9.33 -2.39
C SER A 192 -21.61 9.70 -2.32
N THR A 193 -20.71 8.77 -2.67
CA THR A 193 -19.25 8.93 -2.58
C THR A 193 -18.65 9.03 -3.98
N ALA A 194 -17.74 9.98 -4.19
CA ALA A 194 -16.99 10.14 -5.42
C ALA A 194 -15.73 9.25 -5.41
N TYR A 195 -15.60 8.41 -6.42
CA TYR A 195 -14.43 7.56 -6.68
C TYR A 195 -13.73 8.00 -7.96
N ALA A 196 -12.43 7.73 -8.04
CA ALA A 196 -11.57 8.07 -9.17
C ALA A 196 -10.78 6.83 -9.61
N TYR A 197 -10.69 6.63 -10.93
CA TYR A 197 -10.21 5.41 -11.56
C TYR A 197 -9.17 5.73 -12.61
N THR A 198 -8.10 4.93 -12.65
CA THR A 198 -7.20 4.82 -13.79
C THR A 198 -7.12 3.34 -14.19
N VAL A 199 -6.90 3.09 -15.48
CA VAL A 199 -6.68 1.74 -16.02
C VAL A 199 -5.26 1.61 -16.57
N ARG A 200 -4.75 0.39 -16.57
CA ARG A 200 -3.53 -0.02 -17.28
C ARG A 200 -3.87 -1.20 -18.16
N ALA A 201 -3.35 -1.20 -19.38
CA ALA A 201 -3.40 -2.36 -20.26
C ALA A 201 -2.23 -3.29 -19.96
N PHE A 202 -2.41 -4.58 -20.25
CA PHE A 202 -1.35 -5.58 -20.30
C PHE A 202 -1.41 -6.22 -21.68
N ASP A 203 -0.24 -6.45 -22.31
CA ASP A 203 -0.19 -7.18 -23.58
C ASP A 203 -0.16 -8.71 -23.38
N ALA A 204 -0.07 -9.47 -24.47
CA ALA A 204 -0.03 -10.93 -24.43
C ALA A 204 1.24 -11.54 -23.81
N ALA A 205 2.30 -10.73 -23.59
CA ALA A 205 3.51 -11.11 -22.88
C ALA A 205 3.51 -10.64 -21.41
N GLY A 206 2.48 -9.89 -20.98
CA GLY A 206 2.35 -9.34 -19.65
C GLY A 206 2.94 -7.93 -19.45
N ASN A 207 3.39 -7.26 -20.52
CA ASN A 207 3.96 -5.92 -20.41
C ASN A 207 2.88 -4.89 -20.02
N GLN A 208 3.11 -4.14 -18.95
CA GLN A 208 2.15 -3.21 -18.39
C GLN A 208 2.28 -1.80 -19.01
N SER A 209 1.17 -1.21 -19.44
CA SER A 209 1.15 0.17 -19.95
C SER A 209 1.34 1.23 -18.85
N ALA A 210 1.66 2.46 -19.27
CA ALA A 210 1.39 3.64 -18.46
C ALA A 210 -0.10 3.70 -18.04
N ALA A 211 -0.39 4.33 -16.91
CA ALA A 211 -1.77 4.52 -16.45
C ALA A 211 -2.52 5.50 -17.36
N SER A 212 -3.81 5.27 -17.54
CA SER A 212 -4.71 6.20 -18.23
C SER A 212 -4.82 7.55 -17.52
N GLY A 213 -5.40 8.54 -18.20
CA GLY A 213 -6.01 9.67 -17.50
C GLY A 213 -7.04 9.20 -16.47
N SER A 214 -7.22 9.98 -15.40
CA SER A 214 -8.17 9.67 -14.33
C SER A 214 -9.60 9.99 -14.75
N ALA A 215 -10.52 9.05 -14.54
CA ALA A 215 -11.96 9.23 -14.70
C ALA A 215 -12.67 9.07 -13.35
N SER A 216 -13.65 9.92 -13.05
CA SER A 216 -14.33 9.90 -11.75
C SER A 216 -15.84 9.70 -11.88
N ALA A 217 -16.41 8.98 -10.92
CA ALA A 217 -17.85 8.73 -10.82
C ALA A 217 -18.33 8.86 -9.37
N THR A 218 -19.53 9.38 -9.17
CA THR A 218 -20.17 9.46 -7.84
C THR A 218 -21.25 8.39 -7.74
N THR A 219 -21.20 7.57 -6.70
CA THR A 219 -22.21 6.54 -6.45
C THR A 219 -23.58 7.15 -6.15
N PRO A 220 -24.69 6.53 -6.58
CA PRO A 220 -26.03 6.96 -6.18
C PRO A 220 -26.22 6.99 -4.66
N ALA A 221 -27.16 7.82 -4.20
CA ALA A 221 -27.59 7.80 -2.81
C ALA A 221 -28.22 6.45 -2.44
N ALA A 222 -28.01 6.00 -1.20
CA ALA A 222 -28.56 4.74 -0.73
C ALA A 222 -30.10 4.77 -0.72
N PRO A 223 -30.78 3.69 -1.18
CA PRO A 223 -32.23 3.58 -1.07
C PRO A 223 -32.72 3.73 0.37
N ASN A 224 -33.73 4.58 0.59
CA ASN A 224 -34.32 4.78 1.90
C ASN A 224 -35.27 3.62 2.27
N ASN A 225 -34.69 2.55 2.83
CA ASN A 225 -35.43 1.43 3.40
C ASN A 225 -35.43 1.57 4.95
N PRO A 226 -36.48 2.13 5.59
CA PRO A 226 -36.44 2.47 7.02
C PRO A 226 -36.75 1.31 7.97
N VAL A 227 -37.43 0.25 7.51
CA VAL A 227 -37.90 -0.85 8.39
C VAL A 227 -36.84 -1.96 8.46
N ASN A 228 -36.41 -2.35 9.67
CA ASN A 228 -35.62 -3.57 9.88
C ASN A 228 -36.53 -4.79 10.09
N LEU A 229 -36.63 -5.66 9.10
CA LEU A 229 -37.37 -6.93 9.14
C LEU A 229 -36.74 -7.95 10.09
N ALA A 230 -35.40 -7.90 10.25
CA ALA A 230 -34.64 -8.78 11.13
C ALA A 230 -34.71 -8.40 12.62
N ALA A 231 -35.30 -7.26 12.97
CA ALA A 231 -35.35 -6.77 14.35
C ALA A 231 -36.01 -7.81 15.28
N GLY A 232 -35.26 -8.25 16.29
CA GLY A 232 -35.70 -9.24 17.28
C GLY A 232 -36.03 -10.62 16.71
N ARG A 233 -35.52 -10.97 15.52
CA ARG A 233 -35.75 -12.28 14.90
C ARG A 233 -34.79 -13.34 15.42
N SER A 234 -35.26 -14.59 15.40
CA SER A 234 -34.41 -15.75 15.62
C SER A 234 -33.53 -16.01 14.39
N TYR A 235 -32.39 -16.64 14.64
CA TYR A 235 -31.48 -17.11 13.61
C TYR A 235 -30.86 -18.45 14.01
N THR A 236 -30.39 -19.20 13.03
CA THR A 236 -29.56 -20.39 13.21
C THR A 236 -28.22 -20.20 12.50
N VAL A 237 -27.20 -20.95 12.91
CA VAL A 237 -25.84 -20.86 12.35
C VAL A 237 -25.31 -22.24 12.03
N SER A 238 -24.65 -22.42 10.89
CA SER A 238 -24.03 -23.71 10.52
C SER A 238 -22.66 -23.94 11.18
N LEU A 239 -22.19 -22.98 11.97
CA LEU A 239 -20.97 -23.03 12.77
C LEU A 239 -21.17 -22.18 14.03
N ALA A 240 -20.88 -22.73 15.20
CA ALA A 240 -20.96 -22.01 16.48
C ALA A 240 -19.96 -20.84 16.55
N ALA A 241 -20.25 -19.84 17.38
CA ALA A 241 -19.30 -18.77 17.67
C ALA A 241 -18.11 -19.25 18.51
N SER A 242 -17.00 -18.52 18.44
CA SER A 242 -15.83 -18.72 19.29
C SER A 242 -16.12 -18.23 20.72
N SER A 243 -15.67 -18.94 21.74
CA SER A 243 -15.78 -18.51 23.14
C SER A 243 -15.10 -17.16 23.45
N SER A 244 -14.17 -16.69 22.61
CA SER A 244 -13.62 -15.33 22.72
C SER A 244 -14.63 -14.24 22.33
N TYR A 245 -15.58 -14.55 21.45
CA TYR A 245 -16.53 -13.64 20.82
C TYR A 245 -17.88 -14.36 20.64
N PRO A 246 -18.55 -14.71 21.76
CA PRO A 246 -19.66 -15.66 21.76
C PRO A 246 -20.92 -15.13 21.08
N ASP A 247 -21.87 -16.04 20.88
CA ASP A 247 -23.25 -15.76 20.49
C ASP A 247 -24.08 -15.84 21.78
N SER A 248 -24.36 -14.70 22.43
CA SER A 248 -25.08 -14.65 23.71
C SER A 248 -26.60 -14.63 23.52
N GLY A 249 -27.06 -14.45 22.27
CA GLY A 249 -28.45 -14.53 21.85
C GLY A 249 -29.01 -13.18 21.47
N GLY A 250 -28.96 -12.85 20.18
CA GLY A 250 -29.61 -11.67 19.60
C GLY A 250 -28.66 -10.59 19.08
N GLU A 251 -27.34 -10.72 19.22
CA GLU A 251 -26.36 -9.75 18.67
C GLU A 251 -26.52 -9.55 17.16
N LEU A 252 -26.96 -10.60 16.45
CA LEU A 252 -27.23 -10.53 15.01
C LEU A 252 -28.57 -9.89 14.65
N THR A 253 -29.48 -9.64 15.59
CA THR A 253 -30.86 -9.21 15.27
C THR A 253 -31.43 -8.12 16.18
N ASN A 254 -30.69 -7.69 17.21
CA ASN A 254 -31.10 -6.62 18.12
C ASN A 254 -31.09 -5.22 17.48
N GLY A 255 -30.39 -5.03 16.36
CA GLY A 255 -30.29 -3.74 15.64
C GLY A 255 -29.18 -2.81 16.15
N THR A 256 -28.36 -3.27 17.10
CA THR A 256 -27.12 -2.60 17.53
C THR A 256 -26.02 -2.85 16.50
N TYR A 257 -25.27 -1.81 16.15
CA TYR A 257 -24.09 -1.93 15.29
C TYR A 257 -22.82 -1.85 16.15
N GLY A 258 -21.90 -2.80 15.96
CA GLY A 258 -20.61 -2.78 16.63
C GLY A 258 -19.68 -1.67 16.12
N THR A 259 -18.91 -1.10 17.04
CA THR A 259 -17.83 -0.16 16.77
C THR A 259 -16.64 -0.85 16.07
N PRO A 260 -15.68 -0.11 15.49
CA PRO A 260 -14.41 -0.68 15.00
C PRO A 260 -13.52 -1.41 16.04
N SER A 261 -13.96 -1.57 17.30
CA SER A 261 -13.24 -2.33 18.31
C SER A 261 -13.60 -3.82 18.27
N TYR A 262 -12.59 -4.68 18.19
CA TYR A 262 -12.78 -6.12 18.36
C TYR A 262 -13.14 -6.54 19.78
N GLY A 263 -13.02 -5.66 20.77
CA GLY A 263 -13.50 -5.88 22.14
C GLY A 263 -15.00 -5.63 22.32
N ASP A 264 -15.67 -5.02 21.34
CA ASP A 264 -17.09 -4.69 21.42
C ASP A 264 -17.97 -5.95 21.35
N ALA A 265 -18.94 -6.02 22.26
CA ALA A 265 -19.85 -7.15 22.48
C ALA A 265 -21.05 -7.17 21.50
N ALA A 266 -21.28 -6.11 20.72
CA ALA A 266 -22.27 -6.13 19.63
C ALA A 266 -21.82 -7.00 18.43
N TRP A 267 -20.66 -7.65 18.51
CA TRP A 267 -20.08 -8.53 17.50
C TRP A 267 -19.86 -9.95 18.03
N GLN A 268 -20.31 -10.97 17.29
CA GLN A 268 -19.86 -12.35 17.49
C GLN A 268 -18.82 -12.76 16.43
N GLY A 269 -17.97 -13.75 16.71
CA GLY A 269 -16.86 -14.13 15.83
C GLY A 269 -16.62 -15.63 15.71
N ARG A 270 -16.13 -16.07 14.55
CA ARG A 270 -15.75 -17.47 14.26
C ARG A 270 -14.25 -17.55 13.97
N ASN A 271 -13.63 -18.72 14.17
CA ASN A 271 -12.24 -18.97 13.76
C ASN A 271 -12.26 -20.08 12.70
N THR A 272 -12.24 -19.72 11.41
CA THR A 272 -12.44 -20.66 10.30
C THR A 272 -11.91 -20.13 8.97
N GLY A 273 -11.32 -21.01 8.16
CA GLY A 273 -11.13 -20.80 6.72
C GLY A 273 -12.22 -21.43 5.86
N SER A 274 -13.01 -22.35 6.41
CA SER A 274 -14.14 -23.00 5.72
C SER A 274 -15.38 -22.09 5.71
N PRO A 275 -16.17 -22.07 4.63
CA PRO A 275 -17.44 -21.36 4.58
C PRO A 275 -18.42 -21.80 5.67
N TYR A 276 -19.26 -20.86 6.11
CA TYR A 276 -20.36 -21.10 7.04
C TYR A 276 -21.55 -20.22 6.68
N SER A 277 -22.70 -20.45 7.33
CA SER A 277 -23.91 -19.66 7.10
C SER A 277 -24.61 -19.23 8.38
N ILE A 278 -25.34 -18.13 8.28
CA ILE A 278 -26.30 -17.60 9.27
C ILE A 278 -27.66 -17.55 8.57
N THR A 279 -28.72 -18.10 9.16
CA THR A 279 -30.08 -18.09 8.59
C THR A 279 -31.04 -17.38 9.53
N VAL A 280 -31.61 -16.25 9.11
CA VAL A 280 -32.60 -15.47 9.89
C VAL A 280 -34.02 -15.88 9.48
N ASP A 281 -34.91 -16.12 10.45
CA ASP A 281 -36.35 -16.34 10.22
C ASP A 281 -37.16 -15.07 10.47
N LEU A 282 -37.75 -14.49 9.43
CA LEU A 282 -38.60 -13.29 9.51
C LEU A 282 -39.98 -13.55 10.15
N GLY A 283 -40.30 -14.80 10.50
CA GLY A 283 -41.55 -15.27 11.09
C GLY A 283 -42.73 -15.38 10.11
N SER A 284 -42.69 -14.65 9.00
CA SER A 284 -43.60 -14.77 7.86
C SER A 284 -42.83 -14.46 6.58
N GLN A 285 -43.39 -14.78 5.41
CA GLN A 285 -42.88 -14.17 4.17
C GLN A 285 -43.03 -12.63 4.24
N LYS A 286 -42.02 -11.91 3.75
CA LYS A 286 -41.96 -10.44 3.65
C LYS A 286 -41.23 -10.03 2.37
N LEU A 287 -41.52 -8.85 1.85
CA LEU A 287 -40.82 -8.29 0.68
C LEU A 287 -39.47 -7.72 1.10
N ILE A 288 -38.38 -8.34 0.65
CA ILE A 288 -37.01 -7.92 0.92
C ILE A 288 -36.55 -6.96 -0.19
N LYS A 289 -36.06 -5.78 0.20
CA LYS A 289 -35.47 -4.78 -0.70
C LYS A 289 -33.94 -4.71 -0.61
N GLU A 290 -33.40 -5.04 0.55
CA GLU A 290 -31.96 -4.97 0.84
C GLU A 290 -31.63 -5.90 2.02
N PRO A 291 -30.96 -7.05 1.79
CA PRO A 291 -30.22 -7.71 2.84
C PRO A 291 -28.86 -7.04 3.04
N ARG A 292 -28.46 -6.93 4.30
CA ARG A 292 -27.19 -6.36 4.76
C ARG A 292 -26.60 -7.23 5.85
N SER A 293 -25.27 -7.24 5.96
CA SER A 293 -24.53 -7.75 7.11
C SER A 293 -23.29 -6.89 7.28
N ASP A 294 -22.86 -6.65 8.52
CA ASP A 294 -21.71 -5.82 8.82
C ASP A 294 -20.61 -6.68 9.42
N TRP A 295 -19.37 -6.35 9.05
CA TRP A 295 -18.19 -7.16 9.32
C TRP A 295 -17.03 -6.27 9.78
N LEU A 296 -16.25 -6.77 10.73
CA LEU A 296 -15.10 -6.07 11.30
C LEU A 296 -13.80 -6.47 10.60
N GLN A 297 -12.90 -5.50 10.42
CA GLN A 297 -11.48 -5.71 10.18
C GLN A 297 -10.69 -5.15 11.38
N THR A 298 -9.73 -5.94 11.86
CA THR A 298 -8.67 -5.50 12.78
C THR A 298 -7.41 -6.32 12.46
N ARG A 299 -6.61 -5.85 11.50
CA ARG A 299 -5.55 -6.69 10.90
C ARG A 299 -4.43 -7.06 11.88
N SER A 300 -4.14 -6.16 12.83
CA SER A 300 -3.18 -6.36 13.93
C SER A 300 -3.44 -7.62 14.78
N VAL A 301 -4.70 -8.08 14.83
CA VAL A 301 -5.12 -9.30 15.56
C VAL A 301 -5.75 -10.35 14.65
N TYR A 302 -5.45 -10.30 13.35
CA TYR A 302 -5.90 -11.27 12.33
C TYR A 302 -7.43 -11.37 12.15
N ILE A 303 -8.14 -10.28 12.45
CA ILE A 303 -9.56 -10.12 12.09
C ILE A 303 -9.64 -9.52 10.69
N PHE A 304 -10.17 -10.28 9.74
CA PHE A 304 -10.26 -9.92 8.33
C PHE A 304 -11.72 -9.95 7.86
N LEU A 305 -12.04 -9.09 6.89
CA LEU A 305 -13.33 -9.13 6.21
C LEU A 305 -13.50 -10.45 5.42
N PRO A 306 -14.73 -10.99 5.29
CA PRO A 306 -15.00 -12.12 4.39
C PRO A 306 -14.66 -11.80 2.94
N LYS A 307 -14.07 -12.74 2.18
CA LYS A 307 -13.85 -12.58 0.73
C LYS A 307 -15.15 -12.28 -0.01
N LYS A 308 -16.23 -12.95 0.40
CA LYS A 308 -17.54 -12.87 -0.23
C LYS A 308 -18.64 -13.17 0.80
N VAL A 309 -19.76 -12.48 0.68
CA VAL A 309 -21.02 -12.81 1.35
C VAL A 309 -22.07 -13.05 0.29
N THR A 310 -22.67 -14.24 0.30
CA THR A 310 -23.79 -14.62 -0.57
C THR A 310 -25.08 -14.52 0.21
N TYR A 311 -26.06 -13.78 -0.32
CA TYR A 311 -27.41 -13.73 0.21
C TYR A 311 -28.31 -14.70 -0.54
N GLU A 312 -29.05 -15.50 0.20
CA GLU A 312 -29.95 -16.52 -0.32
C GLU A 312 -31.30 -16.40 0.40
N VAL A 313 -32.38 -16.74 -0.28
CA VAL A 313 -33.75 -16.55 0.21
C VAL A 313 -34.57 -17.83 0.13
N SER A 314 -35.50 -18.02 1.06
CA SER A 314 -36.40 -19.18 1.07
C SER A 314 -37.79 -18.84 1.66
N ALA A 315 -38.82 -19.52 1.16
CA ALA A 315 -40.15 -19.52 1.77
C ALA A 315 -40.29 -20.59 2.88
N ASN A 316 -39.60 -21.73 2.76
CA ASN A 316 -39.79 -22.92 3.60
C ASN A 316 -38.66 -23.18 4.61
N GLY A 317 -37.48 -22.56 4.44
CA GLY A 317 -36.33 -22.73 5.34
C GLY A 317 -35.46 -23.95 5.04
N SER A 318 -35.80 -24.74 4.02
CA SER A 318 -35.06 -25.95 3.60
C SER A 318 -34.48 -25.80 2.19
N SER A 319 -35.21 -25.15 1.29
CA SER A 319 -34.86 -24.94 -0.11
C SER A 319 -34.54 -23.46 -0.32
N PHE A 320 -33.29 -23.13 -0.65
CA PHE A 320 -32.82 -21.75 -0.81
C PHE A 320 -32.48 -21.43 -2.26
N THR A 321 -32.66 -20.16 -2.64
CA THR A 321 -32.27 -19.61 -3.94
C THR A 321 -31.36 -18.42 -3.73
N THR A 322 -30.24 -18.36 -4.44
CA THR A 322 -29.31 -17.23 -4.41
C THR A 322 -30.00 -15.95 -4.87
N ALA A 323 -30.01 -14.93 -4.01
CA ALA A 323 -30.50 -13.59 -4.32
C ALA A 323 -29.36 -12.71 -4.90
N GLY A 324 -28.11 -12.98 -4.51
CA GLY A 324 -26.91 -12.34 -5.07
C GLY A 324 -25.71 -12.44 -4.13
N SER A 325 -24.55 -12.01 -4.59
CA SER A 325 -23.29 -12.04 -3.83
C SER A 325 -22.63 -10.67 -3.78
N VAL A 326 -21.95 -10.37 -2.67
CA VAL A 326 -21.18 -9.15 -2.46
C VAL A 326 -19.75 -9.55 -2.11
N ALA A 327 -18.77 -9.09 -2.90
CA ALA A 327 -17.35 -9.30 -2.64
C ALA A 327 -16.85 -8.38 -1.51
N ALA A 328 -15.64 -8.65 -1.00
CA ALA A 328 -14.97 -7.73 -0.08
C ALA A 328 -14.74 -6.35 -0.75
N PRO A 329 -15.15 -5.23 -0.12
CA PRO A 329 -14.81 -3.91 -0.63
C PRO A 329 -13.31 -3.64 -0.51
N ALA A 330 -12.75 -2.87 -1.43
CA ALA A 330 -11.35 -2.46 -1.37
C ALA A 330 -11.10 -1.56 -0.14
N VAL A 331 -10.25 -2.00 0.79
CA VAL A 331 -9.93 -1.28 2.03
C VAL A 331 -8.47 -1.41 2.42
N GLY A 332 -7.90 -0.34 2.98
CA GLY A 332 -6.59 -0.35 3.63
C GLY A 332 -6.58 -1.04 4.99
N ASP A 333 -5.42 -1.05 5.67
CA ASP A 333 -5.19 -1.88 6.87
C ASP A 333 -5.90 -1.44 8.15
N ALA A 334 -6.50 -0.25 8.17
CA ALA A 334 -7.12 0.35 9.36
C ALA A 334 -8.18 -0.55 10.03
N ASP A 335 -8.32 -0.37 11.34
CA ASP A 335 -9.36 -1.00 12.15
C ASP A 335 -10.71 -0.33 11.83
N GLN A 336 -11.66 -1.11 11.30
CA GLN A 336 -12.87 -0.56 10.68
C GLN A 336 -13.95 -1.63 10.49
N SER A 337 -15.22 -1.21 10.42
CA SER A 337 -16.31 -2.05 9.94
C SER A 337 -16.65 -1.77 8.47
N ARG A 338 -17.24 -2.76 7.79
CA ARG A 338 -17.84 -2.63 6.45
C ARG A 338 -19.15 -3.39 6.33
N GLY A 339 -20.14 -2.74 5.72
CA GLY A 339 -21.46 -3.32 5.45
C GLY A 339 -21.52 -3.92 4.05
N TYR A 340 -21.74 -5.22 3.96
CA TYR A 340 -21.95 -5.94 2.71
C TYR A 340 -23.44 -5.80 2.37
N ARG A 341 -23.78 -5.12 1.27
CA ARG A 341 -25.16 -4.72 0.94
C ARG A 341 -25.53 -5.16 -0.46
N LEU A 342 -26.67 -5.81 -0.61
CA LEU A 342 -27.24 -6.17 -1.91
C LEU A 342 -28.49 -5.30 -2.14
N LEU A 343 -28.37 -4.31 -3.03
CA LEU A 343 -29.44 -3.33 -3.28
C LEU A 343 -30.40 -3.79 -4.37
N GLY A 344 -31.60 -3.20 -4.42
CA GLY A 344 -32.53 -3.34 -5.55
C GLY A 344 -33.33 -4.65 -5.60
N LEU A 345 -33.29 -5.47 -4.55
CA LEU A 345 -34.07 -6.71 -4.50
C LEU A 345 -35.58 -6.45 -4.51
N ASN A 346 -36.34 -7.45 -4.97
CA ASN A 346 -37.80 -7.38 -5.05
C ASN A 346 -38.43 -8.76 -4.77
N THR A 347 -37.91 -9.46 -3.77
CA THR A 347 -38.21 -10.90 -3.55
C THR A 347 -38.93 -11.12 -2.23
N THR A 348 -39.99 -11.95 -2.26
CA THR A 348 -40.83 -12.24 -1.09
C THR A 348 -40.44 -13.57 -0.45
N ALA A 349 -39.81 -13.53 0.72
CA ALA A 349 -39.28 -14.72 1.41
C ALA A 349 -39.45 -14.63 2.93
N ARG A 350 -39.41 -15.78 3.61
CA ARG A 350 -39.47 -15.87 5.09
C ARG A 350 -38.09 -16.00 5.70
N TYR A 351 -37.20 -16.76 5.05
CA TYR A 351 -35.85 -17.00 5.54
C TYR A 351 -34.85 -16.27 4.65
N VAL A 352 -33.83 -15.69 5.27
CA VAL A 352 -32.65 -15.15 4.59
C VAL A 352 -31.42 -15.86 5.14
N ARG A 353 -30.71 -16.58 4.27
CA ARG A 353 -29.42 -17.19 4.57
C ARG A 353 -28.30 -16.29 4.05
N ILE A 354 -27.29 -16.12 4.89
CA ILE A 354 -26.10 -15.31 4.69
C ILE A 354 -24.94 -16.30 4.72
N THR A 355 -24.48 -16.72 3.55
CA THR A 355 -23.38 -17.67 3.39
C THR A 355 -22.08 -16.90 3.21
N VAL A 356 -21.10 -17.19 4.06
CA VAL A 356 -19.91 -16.38 4.29
C VAL A 356 -18.67 -17.16 3.82
N GLU A 357 -17.88 -16.57 2.94
CA GLU A 357 -16.57 -17.08 2.52
C GLU A 357 -15.46 -16.32 3.29
N PRO A 358 -14.72 -16.96 4.21
CA PRO A 358 -13.68 -16.29 4.98
C PRO A 358 -12.51 -15.75 4.14
N ALA A 359 -11.71 -14.85 4.72
CA ALA A 359 -10.37 -14.59 4.22
C ALA A 359 -9.57 -15.91 4.17
N GLY A 360 -8.69 -16.07 3.18
CA GLY A 360 -8.09 -17.38 2.84
C GLY A 360 -6.57 -17.47 2.95
N SER A 361 -5.91 -16.46 3.51
CA SER A 361 -4.44 -16.28 3.46
C SER A 361 -3.74 -16.36 4.82
N ALA A 362 -4.47 -16.48 5.93
CA ALA A 362 -3.88 -16.80 7.24
C ALA A 362 -4.13 -18.29 7.58
N PRO A 363 -3.28 -18.93 8.41
CA PRO A 363 -3.48 -20.31 8.84
C PRO A 363 -4.89 -20.53 9.44
N PRO A 364 -5.48 -21.73 9.30
CA PRO A 364 -6.87 -21.99 9.67
C PRO A 364 -7.21 -21.75 11.17
N HIS A 365 -6.19 -21.66 12.03
CA HIS A 365 -6.32 -21.32 13.45
C HIS A 365 -6.24 -19.80 13.75
N ARG A 366 -6.08 -18.93 12.74
CA ARG A 366 -5.89 -17.47 12.89
C ARG A 366 -6.92 -16.60 12.15
N LEU A 367 -7.86 -17.20 11.43
CA LEU A 367 -8.82 -16.48 10.59
C LEU A 367 -10.07 -16.11 11.39
N ARG A 368 -10.16 -14.86 11.88
CA ARG A 368 -11.27 -14.41 12.72
C ARG A 368 -12.26 -13.44 12.03
N PRO A 369 -13.15 -13.88 11.12
CA PRO A 369 -14.28 -13.05 10.70
C PRO A 369 -15.20 -12.76 11.92
N LYS A 370 -15.32 -11.48 12.28
CA LYS A 370 -16.22 -10.97 13.32
C LYS A 370 -17.37 -10.20 12.65
N GLY A 371 -18.62 -10.50 13.02
CA GLY A 371 -19.81 -10.04 12.31
C GLY A 371 -20.98 -9.71 13.22
N ALA A 372 -21.77 -8.73 12.78
CA ALA A 372 -23.01 -8.27 13.40
C ALA A 372 -24.00 -8.06 12.25
N THR A 373 -25.17 -8.70 12.27
CA THR A 373 -26.06 -8.60 11.11
C THR A 373 -26.77 -7.25 11.13
N GLY A 374 -26.31 -6.36 10.27
CA GLY A 374 -27.06 -5.20 9.88
C GLY A 374 -28.47 -5.58 9.42
N THR A 375 -29.37 -4.61 9.56
CA THR A 375 -30.79 -4.69 9.21
C THR A 375 -31.08 -5.37 7.85
N LEU A 376 -32.00 -6.35 7.82
CA LEU A 376 -32.71 -6.73 6.58
C LEU A 376 -33.80 -5.67 6.32
N ARG A 377 -33.79 -4.96 5.19
CA ARG A 377 -34.63 -3.75 5.02
C ARG A 377 -35.77 -3.87 4.00
N GLN A 378 -36.86 -3.16 4.31
CA GLN A 378 -38.01 -2.91 3.42
C GLN A 378 -38.26 -1.40 3.27
N ALA A 379 -38.74 -0.98 2.10
CA ALA A 379 -39.23 0.37 1.84
C ALA A 379 -40.49 0.70 2.67
N ALA A 380 -40.75 1.99 2.91
CA ALA A 380 -41.96 2.42 3.62
C ALA A 380 -43.24 2.09 2.83
N PRO A 381 -44.36 1.76 3.50
CA PRO A 381 -45.67 1.69 2.86
C PRO A 381 -46.07 3.05 2.25
N ALA A 382 -46.81 3.03 1.14
CA ALA A 382 -47.39 4.23 0.57
C ALA A 382 -48.31 4.91 1.60
N GLY A 383 -48.10 6.21 1.84
CA GLY A 383 -48.84 6.99 2.84
C GLY A 383 -48.24 7.05 4.25
N TRP A 384 -47.09 6.43 4.54
CA TRP A 384 -46.48 6.49 5.88
C TRP A 384 -45.79 7.83 6.17
N THR A 385 -46.51 8.77 6.79
CA THR A 385 -45.92 9.97 7.43
C THR A 385 -45.39 9.59 8.83
N GLY A 386 -44.06 9.59 8.98
CA GLY A 386 -43.41 8.95 10.13
C GLY A 386 -43.69 9.60 11.49
N GLY A 387 -44.10 8.78 12.47
CA GLY A 387 -44.21 9.17 13.88
C GLY A 387 -42.83 9.25 14.58
N PRO A 388 -42.66 10.11 15.60
CA PRO A 388 -41.35 10.40 16.21
C PRO A 388 -40.84 9.26 17.13
N GLY A 389 -40.22 8.25 16.53
CA GLY A 389 -39.67 7.06 17.21
C GLY A 389 -38.22 7.15 17.69
N ALA A 390 -37.66 8.35 17.91
CA ALA A 390 -36.28 8.52 18.40
C ALA A 390 -36.22 9.48 19.59
N ARG A 391 -35.81 8.97 20.77
CA ARG A 391 -35.67 9.79 21.98
C ARG A 391 -34.48 10.73 21.86
N ARG A 392 -34.73 12.03 21.68
CA ARG A 392 -33.75 13.09 21.96
C ARG A 392 -33.34 13.02 23.44
N ALA A 393 -32.04 12.92 23.71
CA ALA A 393 -31.51 13.17 25.05
C ALA A 393 -31.52 14.68 25.36
N GLY A 394 -31.72 15.03 26.64
CA GLY A 394 -31.40 16.36 27.19
C GLY A 394 -32.39 17.50 26.90
N THR A 395 -33.54 17.52 27.59
CA THR A 395 -34.36 18.74 27.71
C THR A 395 -33.78 19.70 28.76
N GLY A 396 -32.85 20.55 28.34
CA GLY A 396 -32.22 21.58 29.19
C GLY A 396 -33.04 22.87 29.31
N ARG A 397 -34.02 22.89 30.23
CA ARG A 397 -34.65 24.06 30.89
C ARG A 397 -34.98 25.30 30.04
N SER A 398 -36.27 25.53 29.78
CA SER A 398 -36.78 26.82 29.29
C SER A 398 -36.91 27.87 30.41
N GLY A 399 -36.67 29.14 30.09
CA GLY A 399 -36.87 30.29 30.98
C GLY A 399 -36.59 31.61 30.26
N ARG A 400 -37.60 32.47 30.09
CA ARG A 400 -37.49 33.78 29.40
C ARG A 400 -37.25 34.93 30.42
N PRO A 401 -36.72 36.09 29.97
CA PRO A 401 -36.06 37.07 30.85
C PRO A 401 -36.99 38.14 31.44
N ARG A 402 -36.55 38.83 32.51
CA ARG A 402 -37.05 40.16 32.88
C ARG A 402 -36.04 41.05 33.64
N ALA A 403 -35.98 42.30 33.17
CA ALA A 403 -35.51 43.58 33.74
C ALA A 403 -34.73 43.69 35.08
N ALA A 404 -33.59 44.40 34.98
CA ALA A 404 -33.16 45.59 35.75
C ALA A 404 -33.16 45.63 37.30
N GLY A 405 -31.97 45.94 37.85
CA GLY A 405 -31.71 46.46 39.21
C GLY A 405 -30.43 47.31 39.20
N ARG A 406 -30.22 48.25 40.16
CA ARG A 406 -29.22 49.34 40.05
C ARG A 406 -28.39 49.56 41.33
N ALA A 407 -27.15 50.05 41.15
CA ALA A 407 -26.16 50.46 42.18
C ALA A 407 -25.54 49.30 43.00
N GLY A 408 -24.31 49.42 43.54
CA GLY A 408 -23.26 50.45 43.37
C GLY A 408 -22.22 50.39 44.51
N GLY A 409 -20.96 50.82 44.30
CA GLY A 409 -19.99 50.89 45.42
C GLY A 409 -18.48 50.78 45.09
N ARG A 410 -17.84 51.94 44.97
CA ARG A 410 -16.43 52.34 45.19
C ARG A 410 -15.33 51.32 45.65
N ARG A 411 -14.15 51.43 45.00
CA ARG A 411 -12.75 51.16 45.51
C ARG A 411 -12.36 52.14 46.67
N PRO A 412 -11.14 52.16 47.32
CA PRO A 412 -9.83 51.50 47.05
C PRO A 412 -8.98 51.01 48.26
N GLY A 413 -7.76 50.48 48.00
CA GLY A 413 -6.63 50.20 48.93
C GLY A 413 -5.70 49.10 48.34
N ARG A 414 -4.35 49.13 48.21
CA ARG A 414 -3.17 49.66 48.96
C ARG A 414 -2.98 49.03 50.35
N THR A 415 -1.81 48.49 50.78
CA THR A 415 -0.48 48.23 50.12
C THR A 415 0.09 46.86 50.62
N SER A 416 1.34 46.37 50.57
CA SER A 416 2.75 46.85 50.49
C SER A 416 3.54 46.09 49.37
N ALA A 417 4.86 45.87 49.20
CA ALA A 417 6.13 45.88 49.99
C ALA A 417 6.23 44.80 51.11
N ARG A 418 7.38 44.18 51.47
CA ARG A 418 8.84 44.24 51.10
C ARG A 418 9.51 42.89 51.54
N GLU A 419 10.75 42.44 51.24
CA GLU A 419 11.93 42.95 50.49
C GLU A 419 12.81 41.83 49.83
N GLU A 420 13.86 41.29 50.50
CA GLU A 420 15.04 40.56 49.96
C GLU A 420 15.48 39.38 50.88
N SER A 421 16.48 38.50 50.62
CA SER A 421 17.62 38.43 49.66
C SER A 421 18.00 36.97 49.29
N GLY A 422 18.86 36.75 48.27
CA GLY A 422 19.53 35.44 48.03
C GLY A 422 19.79 35.04 46.55
N ARG A 423 21.03 35.17 46.06
CA ARG A 423 21.59 34.70 44.75
C ARG A 423 23.11 34.54 44.90
N PRO A 424 23.87 33.82 44.02
CA PRO A 424 23.68 33.45 42.60
C PRO A 424 23.29 31.96 42.39
N GLY A 425 23.11 31.37 41.19
CA GLY A 425 23.46 31.73 39.79
C GLY A 425 24.70 30.94 39.30
N PRO A 426 24.91 30.64 37.99
CA PRO A 426 24.13 30.91 36.75
C PRO A 426 23.40 29.64 36.23
N GLY A 427 22.74 29.55 35.05
CA GLY A 427 22.34 30.48 33.98
C GLY A 427 21.70 29.65 32.83
N GLY A 428 20.52 30.00 32.27
CA GLY A 428 20.41 30.69 30.97
C GLY A 428 20.21 29.70 29.79
N TRP A 429 19.50 29.98 28.68
CA TRP A 429 18.75 31.16 28.22
C TRP A 429 17.48 30.73 27.40
N TRP A 430 16.35 31.39 27.70
CA TRP A 430 15.26 31.84 26.80
C TRP A 430 14.37 30.92 25.93
N ARG A 431 13.15 31.43 25.69
CA ARG A 431 12.08 30.88 24.84
C ARG A 431 11.31 32.02 24.15
N SER A 432 11.37 32.11 22.82
CA SER A 432 10.43 32.82 21.92
C SER A 432 10.85 32.54 20.47
N GLY A 433 10.00 32.54 19.43
CA GLY A 433 8.53 32.59 19.35
C GLY A 433 8.05 31.92 18.04
N ARG A 434 6.74 31.89 17.76
CA ARG A 434 6.20 31.40 16.46
C ARG A 434 6.21 32.52 15.40
N PRO A 435 6.16 32.18 14.09
CA PRO A 435 4.85 32.13 13.43
C PRO A 435 4.61 30.84 12.63
N SER A 436 3.45 30.74 11.97
CA SER A 436 3.00 29.56 11.21
C SER A 436 2.75 29.88 9.74
N THR A 437 3.09 28.95 8.84
CA THR A 437 2.60 28.91 7.45
C THR A 437 1.89 27.58 7.16
N ARG A 438 1.21 27.48 6.01
CA ARG A 438 0.33 26.35 5.62
C ARG A 438 0.88 25.64 4.38
N GLY A 439 0.43 24.39 4.19
CA GLY A 439 0.58 23.61 2.95
C GLY A 439 1.81 22.70 2.94
N ASP A 440 1.76 21.45 2.48
CA ASP A 440 0.59 20.64 2.10
C ASP A 440 0.76 19.18 2.56
N GLY A 441 -0.35 18.55 2.96
CA GLY A 441 -0.35 17.15 3.39
C GLY A 441 -0.74 16.20 2.25
N ARG A 442 0.14 15.27 1.89
CA ARG A 442 -0.18 14.11 1.06
C ARG A 442 0.50 12.83 1.55
N PRO A 443 -0.17 11.97 2.34
CA PRO A 443 0.30 10.61 2.55
C PRO A 443 0.11 9.82 1.23
N ARG A 444 1.20 9.37 0.61
CA ARG A 444 1.14 8.39 -0.49
C ARG A 444 0.92 7.00 0.11
N ALA A 445 -0.31 6.51 0.12
CA ALA A 445 -0.55 5.08 0.19
C ALA A 445 -0.20 4.46 -1.19
N ARG A 446 0.66 3.44 -1.20
CA ARG A 446 0.71 2.48 -2.31
C ARG A 446 -0.34 1.38 -2.02
N LEU A 447 -0.87 0.79 -3.09
CA LEU A 447 -1.50 -0.53 -3.08
C LEU A 447 -0.50 -1.53 -3.69
#